data_AF-A0A2D4SNW7-F1
#
_entry.id   AF-A0A2D4SNW7-F1
#
_cell.length_a   1.000
_cell.length_b   1.000
_cell.length_c   1.000
_cell.angle_alpha   90.00
_cell.angle_beta   90.00
_cell.angle_gamma   90.00
#
_symmetry.space_group_name_H-M   'P 1'
#
loop_
_entity.id
_entity.type
_entity.pdbx_description
1 polymer ?
#
loop_
_entity_poly.entity_id
_entity_poly.type
_entity_poly.pdbx_seq_one_letter_code
_entity_poly.pdbx_strand_id
1 'polypeptide(L)'
;MCKPLSIIMIMALIFQTGCYNTYSVSMDEFKKIQEADGASFKTVTTEDGVEITVTENSRVGVTDINGKYYSVSPFNFTLNNMQLVAPDDDILMPTKAIEQTNIKLVNPTDTAMLIGGVALVVIGAAIGVIVSTPDCEGQFCQQ
;
A
#
# COMPACT_ATOMS: atom_id res chain seq x y z
N MET A 1 -20.04 -30.93 14.96
CA MET A 1 -20.18 -29.45 15.05
C MET A 1 -19.00 -28.82 14.30
N CYS A 2 -19.23 -28.50 13.02
CA CYS A 2 -18.21 -27.94 12.13
C CYS A 2 -17.90 -26.49 12.53
N LYS A 3 -16.61 -26.15 12.53
CA LYS A 3 -16.06 -24.81 12.74
C LYS A 3 -15.72 -24.17 11.37
N PRO A 4 -16.69 -23.74 10.53
CA PRO A 4 -16.35 -22.94 9.35
C PRO A 4 -15.89 -21.51 9.74
N LEU A 5 -16.15 -21.09 10.99
CA LEU A 5 -15.84 -19.74 11.48
C LEU A 5 -14.34 -19.43 11.53
N SER A 6 -13.48 -20.44 11.75
CA SER A 6 -12.03 -20.21 11.89
C SER A 6 -11.31 -19.95 10.57
N ILE A 7 -11.80 -20.48 9.44
CA ILE A 7 -11.16 -20.30 8.13
C ILE A 7 -11.45 -18.91 7.56
N ILE A 8 -12.69 -18.43 7.74
CA ILE A 8 -13.10 -17.08 7.29
C ILE A 8 -12.32 -15.99 8.05
N MET A 9 -12.01 -16.22 9.33
CA MET A 9 -11.29 -15.26 10.17
C MET A 9 -9.81 -15.10 9.78
N ILE A 10 -9.15 -16.17 9.31
CA ILE A 10 -7.76 -16.11 8.82
C ILE A 10 -7.68 -15.38 7.47
N MET A 11 -8.65 -15.62 6.58
CA MET A 11 -8.74 -14.94 5.29
C MET A 11 -8.91 -13.42 5.44
N ALA A 12 -9.66 -12.96 6.46
CA ALA A 12 -9.93 -11.54 6.69
C ALA A 12 -8.70 -10.75 7.20
N LEU A 13 -7.72 -11.40 7.83
CA LEU A 13 -6.54 -10.73 8.40
C LEU A 13 -5.47 -10.40 7.34
N ILE A 14 -5.45 -11.13 6.22
CA ILE A 14 -4.44 -10.98 5.16
C ILE A 14 -4.71 -9.72 4.30
N PHE A 15 -5.97 -9.26 4.23
CA PHE A 15 -6.34 -8.07 3.45
C PHE A 15 -5.94 -6.73 4.10
N GLN A 16 -5.49 -6.72 5.35
CA GLN A 16 -5.22 -5.45 6.06
C GLN A 16 -3.78 -4.96 5.91
N THR A 17 -2.85 -5.77 5.40
CA THR A 17 -1.45 -5.37 5.20
C THR A 17 -1.20 -5.07 3.72
N GLY A 18 -1.58 -3.87 3.27
CA GLY A 18 -1.10 -3.38 1.98
C GLY A 18 0.43 -3.23 2.04
N CYS A 19 1.15 -3.93 1.17
CA CYS A 19 2.60 -3.85 1.07
C CYS A 19 2.98 -2.55 0.34
N TYR A 20 3.10 -1.47 1.11
CA TYR A 20 3.59 -0.19 0.60
C TYR A 20 5.06 -0.03 0.95
N ASN A 21 5.88 0.27 -0.07
CA ASN A 21 7.22 0.78 0.14
C ASN A 21 7.14 2.29 0.34
N THR A 22 7.81 2.79 1.38
CA THR A 22 7.95 4.23 1.63
C THR A 22 9.31 4.66 1.10
N TYR A 23 9.30 5.64 0.20
CA TYR A 23 10.50 6.21 -0.38
C TYR A 23 10.68 7.64 0.11
N SER A 24 11.89 7.94 0.57
CA SER A 24 12.32 9.30 0.86
C SER A 24 12.72 9.99 -0.43
N VAL A 25 12.23 11.20 -0.66
CA VAL A 25 12.67 12.04 -1.77
C VAL A 25 13.18 13.37 -1.25
N SER A 26 14.06 14.01 -2.01
CA SER A 26 14.53 15.35 -1.66
C SER A 26 13.40 16.38 -1.82
N MET A 27 13.51 17.50 -1.13
CA MET A 27 12.51 18.57 -1.21
C MET A 27 12.36 19.12 -2.66
N ASP A 28 13.44 19.13 -3.44
CA ASP A 28 13.41 19.60 -4.82
C ASP A 28 12.74 18.59 -5.77
N GLU A 29 12.92 17.29 -5.51
CA GLU A 29 12.19 16.23 -6.23
C GLU A 29 10.70 16.23 -5.85
N PHE A 30 10.38 16.41 -4.57
CA PHE A 30 9.00 16.52 -4.09
C PHE A 30 8.28 17.74 -4.68
N LYS A 31 9.00 18.84 -4.94
CA LYS A 31 8.41 19.99 -5.62
C LYS A 31 7.95 19.68 -7.05
N LYS A 32 8.53 18.69 -7.73
CA LYS A 32 8.12 18.36 -9.10
C LYS A 32 6.68 17.85 -9.15
N ILE A 33 6.17 17.23 -8.08
CA ILE A 33 4.83 16.64 -8.01
C ILE A 33 3.73 17.62 -7.52
N GLN A 34 4.03 18.91 -7.41
CA GLN A 34 3.10 19.95 -6.95
C GLN A 34 1.93 20.20 -7.91
N GLU A 35 2.20 20.30 -9.21
CA GLU A 35 1.22 20.69 -10.23
C GLU A 35 1.20 19.67 -11.37
N ALA A 36 0.00 19.38 -11.88
CA ALA A 36 -0.17 18.56 -13.08
C ALA A 36 0.13 19.42 -14.32
N ASP A 37 1.27 19.18 -14.97
CA ASP A 37 1.66 19.88 -16.21
C ASP A 37 0.91 19.34 -17.45
N GLY A 38 -0.31 18.81 -17.26
CA GLY A 38 -1.10 18.10 -18.27
C GLY A 38 -0.76 16.61 -18.43
N ALA A 39 0.25 16.10 -17.72
CA ALA A 39 0.55 14.67 -17.62
C ALA A 39 -0.04 14.06 -16.33
N SER A 40 -0.65 12.88 -16.44
CA SER A 40 -1.24 12.13 -15.30
C SER A 40 -0.22 11.42 -14.41
N PHE A 41 1.08 11.62 -14.67
CA PHE A 41 2.16 11.03 -13.89
C PHE A 41 3.42 11.90 -13.92
N LYS A 42 4.27 11.77 -12.91
CA LYS A 42 5.61 12.37 -12.86
C LYS A 42 6.62 11.38 -12.29
N THR A 43 7.81 11.36 -12.87
CA THR A 43 8.92 10.56 -12.37
C THR A 43 9.79 11.41 -11.44
N VAL A 44 10.12 10.87 -10.28
CA VAL A 44 11.02 11.50 -9.30
C VAL A 44 12.09 10.52 -8.88
N THR A 45 13.23 11.03 -8.48
CA THR A 45 14.35 10.22 -7.99
C THR A 45 14.34 10.21 -6.47
N THR A 46 14.45 9.03 -5.87
CA THR A 46 14.56 8.86 -4.42
C THR A 46 15.96 9.22 -3.93
N GLU A 47 16.10 9.44 -2.62
CA GLU A 47 17.42 9.66 -2.02
C GLU A 47 18.36 8.44 -2.21
N ASP A 48 17.78 7.26 -2.39
CA ASP A 48 18.50 6.02 -2.71
C ASP A 48 18.88 5.88 -4.20
N GLY A 49 18.57 6.87 -5.03
CA GLY A 49 18.87 6.88 -6.46
C GLY A 49 17.92 6.04 -7.32
N VAL A 50 16.76 5.64 -6.79
CA VAL A 50 15.75 4.88 -7.52
C VAL A 50 14.79 5.83 -8.20
N GLU A 51 14.52 5.63 -9.49
CA GLU A 51 13.46 6.36 -10.19
C GLU A 51 12.10 5.73 -9.90
N ILE A 52 11.16 6.54 -9.43
CA ILE A 52 9.81 6.12 -9.12
C ILE A 52 8.79 6.99 -9.85
N THR A 53 7.69 6.37 -10.31
CA THR A 53 6.59 7.08 -10.98
C THR A 53 5.48 7.38 -9.98
N VAL A 54 5.12 8.66 -9.87
CA VAL A 54 4.04 9.18 -9.04
C VAL A 54 2.84 9.44 -9.95
N THR A 55 1.67 8.98 -9.52
CA THR A 55 0.38 9.16 -10.21
C THR A 55 -0.63 9.78 -9.25
N GLU A 56 -1.82 10.13 -9.73
CA GLU A 56 -2.92 10.65 -8.90
C GLU A 56 -3.33 9.68 -7.78
N ASN A 57 -3.08 8.38 -7.96
CA ASN A 57 -3.39 7.34 -6.97
C ASN A 57 -2.24 7.06 -5.99
N SER A 58 -1.08 7.70 -6.18
CA SER A 58 0.08 7.52 -5.31
C SER A 58 -0.15 8.22 -3.97
N ARG A 59 0.25 7.59 -2.88
CA ARG A 59 0.16 8.20 -1.55
C ARG A 59 1.42 9.03 -1.30
N VAL A 60 1.32 10.35 -1.44
CA VAL A 60 2.42 11.27 -1.17
C VAL A 60 2.15 12.05 0.11
N GLY A 61 3.20 12.52 0.77
CA GLY A 61 3.04 13.29 2.00
C GLY A 61 4.36 13.67 2.63
N VAL A 62 4.28 14.30 3.79
CA VAL A 62 5.44 14.76 4.55
C VAL A 62 5.34 14.29 6.00
N THR A 63 6.48 14.06 6.62
CA THR A 63 6.56 13.75 8.06
C THR A 63 7.14 14.98 8.77
N ASP A 64 6.47 15.42 9.83
CA ASP A 64 6.97 16.52 10.65
C ASP A 64 8.09 16.07 11.60
N ILE A 65 8.77 17.03 12.21
CA ILE A 65 9.80 16.81 13.24
C ILE A 65 9.31 16.07 14.51
N ASN A 66 7.99 15.91 14.67
CA ASN A 66 7.39 15.15 15.77
C ASN A 66 7.06 13.71 15.32
N GLY A 67 7.45 13.31 14.10
CA GLY A 67 7.16 12.01 13.51
C GLY A 67 5.73 11.85 12.99
N LYS A 68 4.92 12.92 12.92
CA LYS A 68 3.55 12.85 12.41
C LYS A 68 3.53 12.97 10.89
N TYR A 69 2.89 11.99 10.25
CA TYR A 69 2.70 11.96 8.81
C TYR A 69 1.46 12.76 8.38
N TYR A 70 1.64 13.61 7.38
CA TYR A 70 0.60 14.39 6.72
C TYR A 70 0.52 13.95 5.27
N SER A 71 -0.62 13.38 4.88
CA SER A 71 -0.90 13.01 3.49
C SER A 71 -1.14 14.29 2.67
N VAL A 72 -0.72 14.28 1.42
CA VAL A 72 -0.94 15.39 0.49
C VAL A 72 -1.45 14.80 -0.82
N SER A 73 -2.50 15.39 -1.41
CA SER A 73 -2.93 15.04 -2.77
C SER A 73 -1.81 15.30 -3.80
N PRO A 74 -1.36 14.29 -4.57
CA PRO A 74 -0.44 14.53 -5.68
C PRO A 74 -1.03 15.55 -6.67
N PHE A 75 -0.18 16.42 -7.21
CA PHE A 75 -0.56 17.43 -8.21
C PHE A 75 -1.57 18.50 -7.73
N ASN A 76 -1.86 18.55 -6.43
CA ASN A 76 -2.75 19.54 -5.84
C ASN A 76 -2.19 20.08 -4.52
N PHE A 77 -0.96 20.60 -4.56
CA PHE A 77 -0.35 21.27 -3.42
C PHE A 77 0.72 22.27 -3.84
N THR A 78 1.08 23.17 -2.94
CA THR A 78 2.16 24.13 -3.13
C THR A 78 3.18 24.02 -2.00
N LEU A 79 4.42 23.73 -2.35
CA LEU A 79 5.59 23.65 -1.49
C LEU A 79 6.62 24.68 -1.93
N ASN A 80 6.79 25.70 -1.10
CA ASN A 80 7.85 26.69 -1.27
C ASN A 80 8.86 26.60 -0.10
N ASN A 81 9.84 27.49 -0.10
CA ASN A 81 10.90 27.49 0.93
C ASN A 81 10.41 27.91 2.33
N MET A 82 9.19 28.46 2.44
CA MET A 82 8.62 28.96 3.68
C MET A 82 7.53 28.05 4.24
N GLN A 83 6.67 27.51 3.37
CA GLN A 83 5.52 26.71 3.74
C GLN A 83 5.13 25.67 2.68
N LEU A 84 4.51 24.61 3.18
CA LEU A 84 3.69 23.67 2.44
C LEU A 84 2.21 24.02 2.66
N VAL A 85 1.46 24.08 1.56
CA VAL A 85 0.03 24.29 1.50
C VAL A 85 -0.60 23.16 0.71
N ALA A 86 -1.48 22.37 1.33
CA ALA A 86 -2.30 21.38 0.63
C ALA A 86 -3.78 21.68 0.93
N PRO A 87 -4.54 22.24 -0.03
CA PRO A 87 -5.92 22.68 0.20
C PRO A 87 -6.88 21.51 0.47
N ASP A 88 -6.68 20.37 -0.19
CA ASP A 88 -7.56 19.20 -0.03
C ASP A 88 -7.49 18.60 1.38
N ASP A 89 -6.30 18.62 1.97
CA ASP A 89 -5.99 18.00 3.26
C ASP A 89 -5.98 19.04 4.41
N ASP A 90 -6.33 20.29 4.13
CA ASP A 90 -6.30 21.43 5.06
C ASP A 90 -4.93 21.57 5.77
N ILE A 91 -3.84 21.39 5.01
CA ILE A 91 -2.48 21.49 5.52
C ILE A 91 -1.94 22.88 5.24
N LEU A 92 -1.54 23.55 6.31
CA LEU A 92 -0.70 24.72 6.26
C LEU A 92 0.44 24.54 7.28
N MET A 93 1.65 24.27 6.79
CA MET A 93 2.79 24.03 7.67
C MET A 93 4.07 24.71 7.18
N PRO A 94 4.91 25.22 8.09
CA PRO A 94 6.18 25.79 7.70
C PRO A 94 7.14 24.70 7.23
N THR A 95 7.93 24.97 6.19
CA THR A 95 8.87 23.98 5.61
C THR A 95 9.90 23.51 6.64
N LYS A 96 10.22 24.35 7.63
CA LYS A 96 11.11 24.00 8.76
C LYS A 96 10.55 22.95 9.72
N ALA A 97 9.23 22.73 9.71
CA ALA A 97 8.60 21.69 10.50
C ALA A 97 8.59 20.34 9.76
N ILE A 98 9.01 20.29 8.49
CA ILE A 98 9.10 19.07 7.69
C ILE A 98 10.46 18.43 7.95
N GLU A 99 10.45 17.20 8.46
CA GLU A 99 11.65 16.38 8.62
C GLU A 99 11.96 15.62 7.33
N GLN A 100 10.94 15.01 6.71
CA GLN A 100 11.11 14.13 5.56
C GLN A 100 9.93 14.22 4.60
N THR A 101 10.19 14.11 3.29
CA THR A 101 9.15 13.94 2.28
C THR A 101 9.06 12.48 1.85
N ASN A 102 7.84 11.96 1.80
CA ASN A 102 7.57 10.52 1.77
C ASN A 102 6.61 10.19 0.62
N ILE A 103 6.99 9.20 -0.19
CA ILE A 103 6.16 8.66 -1.27
C ILE A 103 5.92 7.18 -1.01
N LYS A 104 4.67 6.79 -0.82
CA LYS A 104 4.24 5.42 -0.58
C LYS A 104 3.68 4.82 -1.85
N LEU A 105 4.39 3.83 -2.39
CA LEU A 105 3.98 3.09 -3.59
C LEU A 105 3.70 1.63 -3.23
N VAL A 106 2.71 1.06 -3.89
CA VAL A 106 2.41 -0.37 -3.78
C VAL A 106 3.57 -1.16 -4.35
N ASN A 107 4.14 -2.09 -3.58
CA ASN A 107 5.14 -3.01 -4.09
C ASN A 107 4.46 -4.11 -4.93
N PRO A 108 4.68 -4.18 -6.25
CA PRO A 108 4.03 -5.16 -7.11
C PRO A 108 4.46 -6.61 -6.77
N THR A 109 5.70 -6.81 -6.35
CA THR A 109 6.24 -8.14 -6.02
C THR A 109 5.60 -8.69 -4.75
N ASP A 110 5.52 -7.88 -3.71
CA ASP A 110 4.90 -8.29 -2.44
C ASP A 110 3.38 -8.47 -2.61
N THR A 111 2.76 -7.61 -3.42
CA THR A 111 1.34 -7.74 -3.78
C THR A 111 1.08 -9.03 -4.56
N ALA A 112 1.93 -9.38 -5.52
CA ALA A 112 1.82 -10.62 -6.27
C ALA A 112 2.05 -11.86 -5.40
N MET A 113 2.99 -11.79 -4.45
CA MET A 113 3.24 -12.87 -3.49
C MET A 113 2.06 -13.06 -2.52
N LEU A 114 1.43 -11.98 -2.07
CA LEU A 114 0.23 -12.06 -1.24
C LEU A 114 -0.92 -12.74 -1.98
N ILE A 115 -1.22 -12.28 -3.20
CA ILE A 115 -2.29 -12.85 -4.04
C ILE A 115 -1.98 -14.31 -4.38
N GLY A 116 -0.75 -14.61 -4.81
CA GLY A 116 -0.31 -15.96 -5.14
C GLY A 116 -0.29 -16.90 -3.93
N GLY A 117 0.15 -16.41 -2.77
CA GLY A 117 0.19 -17.15 -1.52
C GLY A 117 -1.20 -17.53 -1.02
N VAL A 118 -2.16 -16.60 -1.06
CA VAL A 118 -3.56 -16.89 -0.73
C VAL A 118 -4.15 -17.94 -1.67
N ALA A 119 -3.91 -17.83 -2.98
CA ALA A 119 -4.39 -18.81 -3.95
C ALA A 119 -3.86 -20.23 -3.67
N LEU A 120 -2.56 -20.35 -3.36
CA LEU A 120 -1.94 -21.64 -3.00
C LEU A 120 -2.48 -22.21 -1.69
N VAL A 121 -2.74 -21.37 -0.68
CA VAL A 121 -3.34 -21.82 0.59
C VAL A 121 -4.76 -22.33 0.38
N VAL A 122 -5.56 -21.66 -0.45
CA VAL A 122 -6.94 -22.12 -0.77
C VAL A 122 -6.92 -23.45 -1.52
N ILE A 123 -6.05 -23.60 -2.52
CA ILE A 123 -5.92 -24.85 -3.28
C ILE A 123 -5.38 -25.97 -2.39
N GLY A 124 -4.34 -25.68 -1.59
CA GLY A 124 -3.75 -26.63 -0.65
C GLY A 124 -4.72 -27.05 0.45
N ALA A 125 -5.56 -26.15 0.95
CA ALA A 125 -6.63 -26.49 1.89
C ALA A 125 -7.72 -27.34 1.24
N ALA A 126 -8.12 -27.05 -0.01
CA ALA A 126 -9.09 -27.87 -0.72
C ALA A 126 -8.58 -29.30 -0.98
N ILE A 127 -7.34 -29.42 -1.47
CA ILE A 127 -6.70 -30.73 -1.69
C ILE A 127 -6.47 -31.43 -0.34
N GLY A 128 -6.01 -30.70 0.68
CA GLY A 128 -5.82 -31.21 2.03
C GLY A 128 -7.11 -31.76 2.64
N VAL A 129 -8.26 -31.12 2.41
CA VAL A 129 -9.57 -31.66 2.82
C VAL A 129 -9.92 -32.91 2.04
N ILE A 130 -9.73 -32.94 0.71
CA ILE A 130 -10.03 -34.11 -0.13
C ILE A 130 -9.16 -35.33 0.23
N VAL A 131 -7.88 -35.11 0.57
CA VAL A 131 -6.94 -36.19 0.91
C VAL A 131 -7.06 -36.59 2.40
N SER A 132 -7.49 -35.69 3.27
CA SER A 132 -7.67 -35.97 4.70
C SER A 132 -9.08 -36.42 5.05
N THR A 133 -10.05 -36.39 4.12
CA THR A 133 -11.28 -37.16 4.27
C THR A 133 -10.92 -38.64 4.12
N PRO A 134 -11.02 -39.45 5.19
CA PRO A 134 -10.82 -40.89 5.06
C PRO A 134 -11.85 -41.41 4.06
N ASP A 135 -11.40 -42.27 3.14
CA ASP A 135 -12.27 -43.00 2.22
C ASP A 135 -13.44 -43.56 3.01
N CYS A 136 -14.66 -43.13 2.68
CA CYS A 136 -15.86 -43.67 3.28
C CYS A 136 -16.11 -45.06 2.70
N GLU A 137 -15.32 -46.06 3.12
CA GLU A 137 -15.68 -47.47 2.96
C GLU A 137 -16.58 -47.88 4.14
N GLY A 138 -17.89 -47.82 3.91
CA GLY A 138 -18.92 -48.25 4.84
C GLY A 138 -20.33 -48.02 4.30
N GLN A 139 -21.28 -48.90 4.67
CA GLN A 139 -22.62 -49.09 4.07
C GLN A 139 -23.60 -47.89 4.06
N PHE A 140 -23.15 -46.65 4.25
CA PHE A 140 -24.02 -45.45 4.27
C PHE A 140 -23.77 -44.45 3.14
N CYS A 141 -22.94 -44.79 2.14
CA CYS A 141 -22.68 -43.94 0.96
C CYS A 141 -23.55 -44.26 -0.28
N GLN A 142 -24.79 -44.70 -0.08
CA GLN A 142 -25.79 -44.71 -1.15
C GLN A 142 -27.07 -44.04 -0.68
N GLN A 143 -27.31 -42.83 -1.21
CA GLN A 143 -28.62 -42.37 -1.71
C GLN A 143 -28.41 -41.20 -2.67
#